data_AF-A0A4R5QEK9-F1
#
_entry.id   AF-A0A4R5QEK9-F1
#
_cell.length_a   1.000
_cell.length_b   1.000
_cell.length_c   1.000
_cell.angle_alpha   90.00
_cell.angle_beta   90.00
_cell.angle_gamma   90.00
#
_symmetry.space_group_name_H-M   'P 1'
#
loop_
_entity.id
_entity.type
_entity.pdbx_description
1 polymer ?
#
loop_
_entity_poly.entity_id
_entity_poly.type
_entity_poly.pdbx_seq_one_letter_code
_entity_poly.pdbx_strand_id
1 'polypeptide(L)'
;MPDAAILAGGLAAPCSTASVVPQARTVIRRGDTASISRRADVMAVTGFPLRLARGLLLRHWPPMITNGACLLLPASILLRKVLPRRQKEQGAEAPDPAAGRPRRLDAVPLAPPYRPRMPRAIPIALFALAGFTTGAGMRMLDPLLPLIAADLGVRVAQATMLVAAFVLPYGLVQLVAGPLGDRLGKVRIAVFAVLLFGLGLVASYFTARFGALVGLRAWCGVFAGAVIPLLMAHVADSVPYAERQVTISRFLTGMVMAQLLAGPVSGVLAEFAGWRVPFLVLGLLALGVGGLLGRRLGAALWRGDAGAAGGRGMAAYLDLLRKPSGRWLMAVAFLDGFLLFGGAFPFTGSFLIEVFGRNAAEAGLIVAGFGIGAFAYTRGARPLLKRFGEAGLLTVGGIGLALLLAGLALAPSWPVVALVQVALGLAFYMFHGVLQTMSTEALPEARGTAVGAFALALFLGQSGGSLAFGLGLTVIGYRGAFLAAAAGVLALALWTRRGARVG
;
A
#
# COMPACT_ATOMS: atom_id res chain seq x y z
N MET A 1 -20.20 35.76 -14.99
CA MET A 1 -19.14 35.40 -15.97
C MET A 1 -17.93 34.60 -15.44
N PRO A 2 -17.69 34.35 -14.12
CA PRO A 2 -16.58 33.47 -13.70
C PRO A 2 -16.82 31.97 -13.96
N ASP A 3 -18.06 31.54 -14.21
CA ASP A 3 -18.42 30.11 -14.30
C ASP A 3 -17.86 29.39 -15.53
N ALA A 4 -17.70 30.08 -16.67
CA ALA A 4 -17.20 29.45 -17.90
C ALA A 4 -15.71 29.09 -17.81
N ALA A 5 -14.89 29.91 -17.13
CA ALA A 5 -13.47 29.63 -16.93
C ALA A 5 -13.24 28.51 -15.90
N ILE A 6 -14.11 28.41 -14.90
CA ILE A 6 -14.09 27.35 -13.88
C ILE A 6 -14.55 26.02 -14.50
N LEU A 7 -15.62 26.02 -15.29
CA LEU A 7 -16.09 24.85 -16.04
C LEU A 7 -15.04 24.39 -17.08
N ALA A 8 -14.43 25.33 -17.81
CA ALA A 8 -13.35 25.00 -18.75
C ALA A 8 -12.12 24.42 -18.04
N GLY A 9 -11.74 24.93 -16.87
CA GLY A 9 -10.66 24.40 -16.04
C GLY A 9 -10.97 23.02 -15.44
N GLY A 10 -12.20 22.81 -14.99
CA GLY A 10 -12.71 21.54 -14.45
C GLY A 10 -12.80 20.44 -15.50
N LEU A 11 -13.15 20.78 -16.75
CA LEU A 11 -13.18 19.86 -17.89
C LEU A 11 -11.78 19.61 -18.50
N ALA A 12 -10.88 20.59 -18.46
CA ALA A 12 -9.52 20.44 -18.99
C ALA A 12 -8.66 19.45 -18.19
N ALA A 13 -8.91 19.29 -16.89
CA ALA A 13 -8.21 18.35 -16.03
C ALA A 13 -8.44 16.86 -16.41
N PRO A 14 -9.68 16.33 -16.49
CA PRO A 14 -9.92 14.96 -16.93
C PRO A 14 -9.53 14.73 -18.39
N CYS A 15 -9.64 15.72 -19.27
CA CYS A 15 -9.13 15.62 -20.65
C CYS A 15 -7.59 15.51 -20.69
N SER A 16 -6.89 16.26 -19.83
CA SER A 16 -5.43 16.14 -19.68
C SER A 16 -5.02 14.81 -19.02
N THR A 17 -5.82 14.28 -18.11
CA THR A 17 -5.59 12.93 -17.54
C THR A 17 -5.83 11.86 -18.60
N ALA A 18 -6.90 11.98 -19.38
CA ALA A 18 -7.26 11.05 -20.45
C ALA A 18 -6.23 11.02 -21.59
N SER A 19 -5.52 12.12 -21.86
CA SER A 19 -4.47 12.16 -22.88
C SER A 19 -3.19 11.41 -22.49
N VAL A 20 -2.93 11.23 -21.18
CA VAL A 20 -1.75 10.49 -20.66
C VAL A 20 -2.04 8.98 -20.53
N VAL A 21 -3.31 8.57 -20.44
CA VAL A 21 -3.74 7.16 -20.30
C VAL A 21 -3.21 6.24 -21.42
N PRO A 22 -3.24 6.61 -22.72
CA PRO A 22 -2.69 5.78 -23.80
C PRO A 22 -1.17 5.58 -23.68
N GLN A 23 -0.44 6.62 -23.26
CA GLN A 23 1.01 6.56 -23.06
C GLN A 23 1.36 5.67 -21.86
N ALA A 24 0.67 5.86 -20.73
CA ALA A 24 0.79 4.99 -19.55
C ALA A 24 0.50 3.52 -19.90
N ARG A 25 -0.54 3.26 -20.68
CA ARG A 25 -0.93 1.92 -21.15
C ARG A 25 0.16 1.26 -22.00
N THR A 26 0.89 2.05 -22.80
CA THR A 26 1.96 1.56 -23.68
C THR A 26 3.20 1.20 -22.87
N VAL A 27 3.61 2.05 -21.93
CA VAL A 27 4.73 1.79 -21.01
C VAL A 27 4.45 0.56 -20.14
N ILE A 28 3.22 0.42 -19.61
CA ILE A 28 2.83 -0.72 -18.78
C ILE A 28 2.77 -2.02 -19.58
N ARG A 29 2.30 -1.98 -20.84
CA ARG A 29 2.16 -3.19 -21.67
C ARG A 29 3.44 -3.65 -22.34
N ARG A 30 4.27 -2.73 -22.81
CA ARG A 30 5.42 -3.05 -23.66
C ARG A 30 6.77 -2.89 -22.97
N GLY A 31 6.81 -2.22 -21.82
CA GLY A 31 8.07 -1.93 -21.12
C GLY A 31 9.03 -1.00 -21.89
N ASP A 32 8.59 -0.49 -23.04
CA ASP A 32 9.38 0.32 -23.95
C ASP A 32 9.00 1.79 -23.81
N THR A 33 9.99 2.62 -23.46
CA THR A 33 9.87 4.09 -23.35
C THR A 33 10.48 4.81 -24.55
N ALA A 34 11.07 4.09 -25.52
CA ALA A 34 11.75 4.67 -26.67
C ALA A 34 10.79 5.31 -27.68
N SER A 35 9.56 4.79 -27.80
CA SER A 35 8.51 5.31 -28.69
C SER A 35 7.85 6.60 -28.21
N ILE A 36 8.20 7.11 -27.02
CA ILE A 36 7.59 8.30 -26.43
C ILE A 36 8.49 9.51 -26.69
N SER A 37 7.94 10.58 -27.26
CA SER A 37 8.70 11.81 -27.56
C SER A 37 9.27 12.45 -26.28
N ARG A 38 10.60 12.60 -26.21
CA ARG A 38 11.26 13.35 -25.11
C ARG A 38 10.72 14.78 -24.98
N ARG A 39 10.36 15.42 -26.09
CA ARG A 39 9.80 16.78 -26.08
C ARG A 39 8.43 16.83 -25.40
N ALA A 40 7.58 15.81 -25.61
CA ALA A 40 6.27 15.72 -24.96
C ALA A 40 6.39 15.49 -23.44
N ASP A 41 7.31 14.63 -23.00
CA ASP A 41 7.58 14.38 -21.57
C ASP A 41 8.13 15.64 -20.88
N VAL A 42 9.07 16.35 -21.51
CA VAL A 42 9.62 17.62 -20.99
C VAL A 42 8.52 18.68 -20.89
N MET A 43 7.68 18.82 -21.91
CA MET A 43 6.57 19.79 -21.92
C MET A 43 5.48 19.46 -20.89
N ALA A 44 5.24 18.18 -20.61
CA ALA A 44 4.36 17.75 -19.53
C ALA A 44 4.98 18.03 -18.14
N VAL A 45 6.26 17.70 -17.96
CA VAL A 45 7.00 17.93 -16.71
C VAL A 45 7.21 19.42 -16.41
N THR A 46 7.22 20.30 -17.41
CA THR A 46 7.22 21.76 -17.19
C THR A 46 5.80 22.34 -17.05
N GLY A 47 4.82 21.81 -17.76
CA GLY A 47 3.44 22.33 -17.78
C GLY A 47 2.58 21.95 -16.56
N PHE A 48 2.80 20.77 -15.95
CA PHE A 48 2.05 20.35 -14.75
C PHE A 48 2.44 21.13 -13.49
N PRO A 49 3.74 21.46 -13.23
CA PRO A 49 4.13 22.33 -12.11
C PRO A 49 3.60 23.76 -12.24
N LEU A 50 3.56 24.32 -13.45
CA LEU A 50 2.96 25.65 -13.70
C LEU A 50 1.45 25.65 -13.42
N ARG A 51 0.74 24.57 -13.76
CA ARG A 51 -0.69 24.39 -13.43
C ARG A 51 -0.92 24.14 -11.94
N LEU A 52 -0.01 23.40 -11.29
CA LEU A 52 0.00 23.20 -9.84
C LEU A 52 0.21 24.54 -9.10
N ALA A 53 1.17 25.35 -9.54
CA ALA A 53 1.47 26.67 -9.00
C ALA A 53 0.29 27.64 -9.21
N ARG A 54 -0.36 27.63 -10.38
CA ARG A 54 -1.58 28.40 -10.64
C ARG A 54 -2.74 27.97 -9.74
N GLY A 55 -2.95 26.67 -9.56
CA GLY A 55 -3.95 26.18 -8.62
C GLY A 55 -3.65 26.62 -7.18
N LEU A 56 -2.36 26.62 -6.79
CA LEU A 56 -1.88 27.09 -5.47
C LEU A 56 -2.17 28.57 -5.26
N LEU A 57 -1.94 29.39 -6.29
CA LEU A 57 -2.21 30.82 -6.27
C LEU A 57 -3.71 31.14 -6.19
N LEU A 58 -4.55 30.30 -6.80
CA LEU A 58 -6.00 30.54 -6.86
C LEU A 58 -6.80 29.79 -5.77
N ARG A 59 -6.14 29.03 -4.88
CA ARG A 59 -6.77 28.18 -3.84
C ARG A 59 -7.86 27.22 -4.38
N HIS A 60 -7.76 26.82 -5.65
CA HIS A 60 -8.71 25.89 -6.28
C HIS A 60 -8.17 24.46 -6.22
N TRP A 61 -8.68 23.69 -5.26
CA TRP A 61 -8.20 22.36 -4.89
C TRP A 61 -8.38 21.25 -5.95
N PRO A 62 -9.50 21.18 -6.71
CA PRO A 62 -9.71 20.08 -7.65
C PRO A 62 -8.67 20.00 -8.79
N PRO A 63 -8.29 21.11 -9.47
CA PRO A 63 -7.25 21.09 -10.49
C PRO A 63 -5.84 20.83 -9.93
N MET A 64 -5.55 21.19 -8.68
CA MET A 64 -4.20 21.01 -8.10
C MET A 64 -3.86 19.54 -7.94
N ILE A 65 -4.82 18.75 -7.45
CA ILE A 65 -4.57 17.36 -7.09
C ILE A 65 -4.56 16.46 -8.33
N THR A 66 -5.45 16.70 -9.29
CA THR A 66 -5.43 15.99 -10.58
C THR A 66 -4.14 16.25 -11.34
N ASN A 67 -3.66 17.49 -11.38
CA ASN A 67 -2.42 17.85 -12.04
C ASN A 67 -1.18 17.29 -11.32
N GLY A 68 -1.20 17.24 -9.98
CA GLY A 68 -0.14 16.58 -9.18
C GLY A 68 -0.06 15.08 -9.44
N ALA A 69 -1.20 14.37 -9.46
CA ALA A 69 -1.25 12.95 -9.79
C ALA A 69 -0.79 12.67 -11.24
N CYS A 70 -1.16 13.55 -12.18
CA CYS A 70 -0.75 13.45 -13.58
C CYS A 70 0.75 13.71 -13.80
N LEU A 71 1.44 14.43 -12.91
CA LEU A 71 2.89 14.69 -13.00
C LEU A 71 3.73 13.43 -12.72
N LEU A 72 3.22 12.50 -11.90
CA LEU A 72 3.97 11.32 -11.44
C LEU A 72 4.37 10.38 -12.59
N LEU A 73 3.51 10.26 -13.60
CA LEU A 73 3.72 9.37 -14.75
C LEU A 73 4.80 9.91 -15.71
N PRO A 74 4.68 11.13 -16.27
CA PRO A 74 5.72 11.75 -17.12
C PRO A 74 7.05 11.91 -16.38
N ALA A 75 7.05 12.31 -15.11
CA ALA A 75 8.27 12.43 -14.31
C ALA A 75 8.99 11.08 -14.17
N SER A 76 8.24 9.98 -13.96
CA SER A 76 8.83 8.64 -13.87
C SER A 76 9.39 8.13 -15.21
N ILE A 77 8.82 8.54 -16.34
CA ILE A 77 9.29 8.20 -17.70
C ILE A 77 10.56 9.00 -18.03
N LEU A 78 10.56 10.31 -17.76
CA LEU A 78 11.72 11.18 -17.98
C LEU A 78 12.91 10.74 -17.12
N LEU A 79 12.68 10.39 -15.86
CA LEU A 79 13.72 9.88 -14.96
C LEU A 79 14.37 8.60 -15.50
N ARG A 80 13.58 7.70 -16.10
CA ARG A 80 14.10 6.48 -16.77
C ARG A 80 14.86 6.74 -18.07
N LYS A 81 14.65 7.88 -18.72
CA LYS A 81 15.35 8.28 -19.95
C LYS A 81 16.66 9.04 -19.67
N VAL A 82 16.73 9.76 -18.55
CA VAL A 82 17.89 10.56 -18.15
C VAL A 82 18.89 9.74 -17.33
N LEU A 83 18.42 8.75 -16.56
CA LEU A 83 19.32 7.85 -15.85
C LEU A 83 20.04 6.90 -16.84
N PRO A 84 21.37 6.73 -16.74
CA PRO A 84 22.13 5.87 -17.64
C PRO A 84 21.62 4.43 -17.55
N ARG A 85 21.29 3.84 -18.71
CA ARG A 85 21.00 2.41 -18.83
C ARG A 85 22.28 1.65 -18.45
N ARG A 86 22.31 0.99 -17.29
CA ARG A 86 23.25 -0.13 -17.10
C ARG A 86 22.87 -1.19 -18.13
N GLN A 87 23.65 -1.30 -19.20
CA GLN A 87 23.60 -2.43 -20.11
C GLN A 87 23.65 -3.70 -19.26
N LYS A 88 22.67 -4.58 -19.46
CA LYS A 88 22.81 -5.96 -19.01
C LYS A 88 24.01 -6.50 -19.78
N GLU A 89 25.09 -6.79 -19.07
CA GLU A 89 26.13 -7.69 -19.53
C GLU A 89 25.45 -9.02 -19.92
N GLN A 90 25.23 -9.19 -21.22
CA GLN A 90 25.03 -10.47 -21.87
C GLN A 90 26.22 -10.63 -22.82
N GLY A 91 27.34 -10.96 -22.21
CA GLY A 91 28.54 -11.51 -22.85
C GLY A 91 29.03 -12.61 -21.92
N ALA A 92 28.25 -13.69 -21.83
CA ALA A 92 28.73 -14.92 -21.23
C ALA A 92 29.66 -15.56 -22.26
N GLU A 93 30.95 -15.32 -22.11
CA GLU A 93 32.00 -16.07 -22.79
C GLU A 93 31.86 -17.54 -22.37
N ALA A 94 31.68 -18.42 -23.36
CA ALA A 94 31.54 -19.85 -23.12
C ALA A 94 32.88 -20.41 -22.60
N PRO A 95 32.90 -21.26 -21.56
CA PRO A 95 34.14 -21.91 -21.16
C PRO A 95 34.57 -22.93 -22.20
N ASP A 96 35.86 -22.90 -22.53
CA ASP A 96 36.60 -23.87 -23.33
C ASP A 96 36.32 -25.33 -22.90
N PRO A 97 35.92 -26.24 -23.82
CA PRO A 97 35.64 -27.63 -23.51
C PRO A 97 36.87 -28.50 -23.18
N ALA A 98 38.08 -27.96 -23.12
CA ALA A 98 39.32 -28.75 -23.01
C ALA A 98 40.01 -28.80 -21.63
N ALA A 99 39.38 -28.40 -20.52
CA ALA A 99 40.04 -28.43 -19.20
C ALA A 99 39.48 -29.51 -18.25
N GLY A 100 40.23 -30.60 -18.11
CA GLY A 100 40.32 -31.44 -16.90
C GLY A 100 39.09 -32.27 -16.50
N ARG A 101 39.06 -33.56 -16.87
CA ARG A 101 38.09 -34.54 -16.36
C ARG A 101 38.39 -34.92 -14.89
N PRO A 102 37.48 -34.71 -13.92
CA PRO A 102 37.55 -35.40 -12.64
C PRO A 102 36.89 -36.79 -12.74
N ARG A 103 37.40 -37.75 -11.96
CA ARG A 103 36.92 -39.13 -11.83
C ARG A 103 35.40 -39.19 -11.60
N ARG A 104 34.71 -40.08 -12.33
CA ARG A 104 33.30 -40.44 -12.13
C ARG A 104 33.11 -41.00 -10.72
N LEU A 105 32.43 -40.25 -9.87
CA LEU A 105 31.63 -40.80 -8.77
C LEU A 105 30.21 -40.99 -9.30
N ASP A 106 29.64 -42.14 -9.03
CA ASP A 106 28.34 -42.58 -9.56
C ASP A 106 27.25 -41.52 -9.33
N ALA A 107 26.63 -41.09 -10.42
CA ALA A 107 25.63 -40.03 -10.41
C ALA A 107 24.33 -40.55 -9.76
N VAL A 108 24.02 -39.99 -8.59
CA VAL A 108 22.65 -39.98 -8.05
C VAL A 108 21.72 -39.40 -9.13
N PRO A 109 20.55 -39.98 -9.43
CA PRO A 109 19.64 -39.42 -10.42
C PRO A 109 19.30 -37.98 -10.05
N LEU A 110 19.82 -37.02 -10.82
CA LEU A 110 19.46 -35.62 -10.66
C LEU A 110 17.96 -35.51 -10.92
N ALA A 111 17.21 -35.07 -9.90
CA ALA A 111 15.81 -34.71 -10.06
C ALA A 111 15.68 -33.78 -11.28
N PRO A 112 14.66 -33.97 -12.14
CA PRO A 112 14.53 -33.19 -13.36
C PRO A 112 14.55 -31.70 -13.02
N PRO A 113 15.25 -30.86 -13.80
CA PRO A 113 15.34 -29.44 -13.53
C PRO A 113 13.91 -28.87 -13.45
N TYR A 114 13.61 -28.22 -12.33
CA TYR A 114 12.35 -27.52 -12.11
C TYR A 114 12.08 -26.58 -13.28
N ARG A 115 11.20 -26.98 -14.19
CA ARG A 115 10.67 -26.11 -15.25
C ARG A 115 9.39 -25.49 -14.68
N PRO A 116 9.39 -24.22 -14.26
CA PRO A 116 8.14 -23.57 -13.91
C PRO A 116 7.28 -23.50 -15.17
N ARG A 117 6.31 -24.42 -15.31
CA ARG A 117 5.19 -24.28 -16.25
C ARG A 117 4.34 -23.12 -15.72
N MET A 118 4.74 -21.89 -15.99
CA MET A 118 3.99 -20.70 -15.58
C MET A 118 2.69 -20.64 -16.41
N PRO A 119 1.50 -20.74 -15.78
CA PRO A 119 0.32 -20.09 -16.35
C PRO A 119 0.71 -18.62 -16.60
N ARG A 120 0.28 -18.01 -17.71
CA ARG A 120 0.58 -16.60 -18.06
C ARG A 120 0.60 -15.74 -16.79
N ALA A 121 1.79 -15.34 -16.34
CA ALA A 121 1.96 -14.72 -15.03
C ALA A 121 0.99 -13.54 -14.91
N ILE A 122 0.13 -13.57 -13.88
CA ILE A 122 -0.82 -12.50 -13.65
C ILE A 122 0.00 -11.22 -13.46
N PRO A 123 -0.30 -10.14 -14.21
CA PRO A 123 0.47 -8.91 -14.05
C PRO A 123 0.36 -8.41 -12.61
N ILE A 124 1.51 -8.18 -11.95
CA ILE A 124 1.57 -7.63 -10.58
C ILE A 124 0.77 -6.32 -10.45
N ALA A 125 0.64 -5.57 -11.55
CA ALA A 125 -0.17 -4.36 -11.65
C ALA A 125 -1.66 -4.62 -11.36
N LEU A 126 -2.18 -5.81 -11.69
CA LEU A 126 -3.57 -6.16 -11.42
C LEU A 126 -3.80 -6.47 -9.94
N PHE A 127 -2.83 -7.09 -9.27
CA PHE A 127 -2.83 -7.21 -7.81
C PHE A 127 -2.68 -5.85 -7.13
N ALA A 128 -1.81 -4.98 -7.66
CA ALA A 128 -1.70 -3.61 -7.18
C ALA A 128 -3.03 -2.86 -7.33
N LEU A 129 -3.75 -3.04 -8.45
CA LEU A 129 -5.06 -2.42 -8.64
C LEU A 129 -6.11 -2.98 -7.66
N ALA A 130 -6.07 -4.28 -7.35
CA ALA A 130 -6.90 -4.85 -6.29
C ALA A 130 -6.58 -4.22 -4.92
N GLY A 131 -5.31 -4.10 -4.57
CA GLY A 131 -4.88 -3.42 -3.33
C GLY A 131 -5.22 -1.93 -3.30
N PHE A 132 -5.21 -1.26 -4.46
CA PHE A 132 -5.70 0.11 -4.59
C PHE A 132 -7.20 0.19 -4.27
N THR A 133 -8.01 -0.70 -4.83
CA THR A 133 -9.47 -0.65 -4.62
C THR A 133 -9.85 -0.84 -3.15
N THR A 134 -9.25 -1.81 -2.47
CA THR A 134 -9.54 -2.05 -1.04
C THR A 134 -8.96 -0.95 -0.15
N GLY A 135 -7.75 -0.48 -0.44
CA GLY A 135 -7.13 0.65 0.27
C GLY A 135 -7.93 1.95 0.11
N ALA A 136 -8.44 2.24 -1.09
CA ALA A 136 -9.26 3.42 -1.32
C ALA A 136 -10.60 3.30 -0.59
N GLY A 137 -11.16 2.09 -0.48
CA GLY A 137 -12.36 1.82 0.31
C GLY A 137 -12.22 2.15 1.79
N MET A 138 -11.00 2.10 2.32
CA MET A 138 -10.67 2.42 3.71
C MET A 138 -10.56 3.93 3.97
N ARG A 139 -10.22 4.72 2.94
CA ARG A 139 -9.88 6.15 3.04
C ARG A 139 -10.83 7.09 2.31
N MET A 140 -11.74 6.58 1.47
CA MET A 140 -12.65 7.44 0.71
C MET A 140 -13.60 8.27 1.59
N LEU A 141 -13.83 7.86 2.84
CA LEU A 141 -14.79 8.54 3.71
C LEU A 141 -14.23 9.81 4.33
N ASP A 142 -12.91 9.98 4.35
CA ASP A 142 -12.23 11.07 5.04
C ASP A 142 -12.84 12.45 4.71
N PRO A 143 -13.09 12.82 3.43
CA PRO A 143 -13.78 14.07 3.09
C PRO A 143 -15.31 13.96 3.03
N LEU A 144 -15.88 12.76 3.09
CA LEU A 144 -17.32 12.51 2.87
C LEU A 144 -18.13 12.53 4.17
N LEU A 145 -17.50 12.35 5.34
CA LEU A 145 -18.22 12.26 6.62
C LEU A 145 -19.17 13.44 6.87
N PRO A 146 -18.80 14.71 6.64
CA PRO A 146 -19.71 15.83 6.84
C PRO A 146 -20.90 15.81 5.87
N LEU A 147 -20.66 15.42 4.62
CA LEU A 147 -21.71 15.34 3.58
C LEU A 147 -22.72 14.24 3.88
N ILE A 148 -22.24 13.07 4.31
CA ILE A 148 -23.07 11.94 4.72
C ILE A 148 -23.90 12.30 5.96
N ALA A 149 -23.27 12.97 6.93
CA ALA A 149 -23.93 13.39 8.15
C ALA A 149 -25.11 14.34 7.87
N ALA A 150 -24.88 15.34 7.02
CA ALA A 150 -25.91 16.29 6.60
C ALA A 150 -27.06 15.62 5.84
N ASP A 151 -26.75 14.76 4.87
CA ASP A 151 -27.75 14.10 4.02
C ASP A 151 -28.59 13.05 4.76
N LEU A 152 -28.00 12.33 5.72
CA LEU A 152 -28.69 11.27 6.48
C LEU A 152 -29.22 11.75 7.84
N GLY A 153 -29.12 13.05 8.15
CA GLY A 153 -29.66 13.64 9.37
C GLY A 153 -28.99 13.14 10.66
N VAL A 154 -27.69 12.83 10.62
CA VAL A 154 -26.92 12.37 11.79
C VAL A 154 -25.80 13.36 12.14
N ARG A 155 -25.24 13.27 13.34
CA ARG A 155 -24.09 14.09 13.73
C ARG A 155 -22.82 13.60 13.02
N VAL A 156 -21.89 14.49 12.72
CA VAL A 156 -20.57 14.14 12.15
C VAL A 156 -19.85 13.12 13.03
N ALA A 157 -19.93 13.27 14.36
CA ALA A 157 -19.38 12.30 15.30
C ALA A 157 -19.98 10.88 15.12
N GLN A 158 -21.28 10.76 14.84
CA GLN A 158 -21.92 9.48 14.54
C GLN A 158 -21.45 8.94 13.18
N ALA A 159 -21.27 9.79 12.18
CA ALA A 159 -20.79 9.37 10.86
C ALA A 159 -19.41 8.67 10.90
N THR A 160 -18.57 8.97 11.90
CA THR A 160 -17.29 8.26 12.12
C THR A 160 -17.46 6.75 12.34
N MET A 161 -18.64 6.30 12.79
CA MET A 161 -18.97 4.87 12.90
C MET A 161 -18.85 4.13 11.57
N LEU A 162 -19.00 4.81 10.42
CA LEU A 162 -18.81 4.21 9.09
C LEU A 162 -17.36 3.81 8.81
N VAL A 163 -16.40 4.53 9.43
CA VAL A 163 -14.98 4.20 9.37
C VAL A 163 -14.70 3.01 10.30
N ALA A 164 -15.16 3.10 11.55
CA ALA A 164 -14.99 2.02 12.54
C ALA A 164 -15.61 0.70 12.06
N ALA A 165 -16.82 0.76 11.50
CA ALA A 165 -17.53 -0.39 10.95
C ALA A 165 -16.76 -1.05 9.80
N PHE A 166 -15.93 -0.33 9.05
CA PHE A 166 -15.05 -0.94 8.06
C PHE A 166 -13.78 -1.54 8.69
N VAL A 167 -13.11 -0.79 9.55
CA VAL A 167 -11.78 -1.14 10.07
C VAL A 167 -11.83 -2.34 11.03
N LEU A 168 -12.86 -2.42 11.89
CA LEU A 168 -12.95 -3.49 12.88
C LEU A 168 -13.12 -4.88 12.23
N PRO A 169 -14.08 -5.11 11.31
CA PRO A 169 -14.16 -6.37 10.59
C PRO A 169 -12.96 -6.64 9.68
N TYR A 170 -12.34 -5.59 9.10
CA TYR A 170 -11.10 -5.72 8.33
C TYR A 170 -9.95 -6.30 9.16
N GLY A 171 -9.83 -5.92 10.42
CA GLY A 171 -8.83 -6.48 11.34
C GLY A 171 -9.19 -7.91 11.78
N LEU A 172 -10.45 -8.16 12.13
CA LEU A 172 -10.89 -9.47 12.63
C LEU A 172 -10.81 -10.58 11.58
N VAL A 173 -11.11 -10.28 10.32
CA VAL A 173 -11.07 -11.29 9.25
C VAL A 173 -9.65 -11.85 9.03
N GLN A 174 -8.59 -11.17 9.47
CA GLN A 174 -7.21 -11.63 9.35
C GLN A 174 -6.98 -13.00 10.02
N LEU A 175 -7.75 -13.32 11.07
CA LEU A 175 -7.74 -14.62 11.76
C LEU A 175 -8.22 -15.79 10.90
N VAL A 176 -9.10 -15.51 9.93
CA VAL A 176 -9.77 -16.54 9.13
C VAL A 176 -9.24 -16.53 7.69
N ALA A 177 -8.93 -15.35 7.16
CA ALA A 177 -8.50 -15.17 5.78
C ALA A 177 -7.27 -16.01 5.43
N GLY A 178 -6.25 -16.01 6.29
CA GLY A 178 -5.01 -16.78 6.09
C GLY A 178 -5.26 -18.28 5.91
N PRO A 179 -5.81 -18.97 6.92
CA PRO A 179 -6.14 -20.39 6.82
C PRO A 179 -7.10 -20.72 5.68
N LEU A 180 -8.08 -19.85 5.41
CA LEU A 180 -9.03 -20.04 4.31
C LEU A 180 -8.33 -19.98 2.96
N GLY A 181 -7.41 -19.03 2.77
CA GLY A 181 -6.62 -18.90 1.55
C GLY A 181 -5.60 -20.03 1.38
N ASP A 182 -4.98 -20.51 2.46
CA ASP A 182 -4.07 -21.65 2.41
C ASP A 182 -4.81 -22.96 2.04
N ARG A 183 -6.08 -23.12 2.44
CA ARG A 183 -6.90 -24.30 2.13
C ARG A 183 -7.61 -24.24 0.78
N LEU A 184 -8.24 -23.11 0.45
CA LEU A 184 -9.12 -22.98 -0.72
C LEU A 184 -8.46 -22.29 -1.91
N GLY A 185 -7.22 -21.84 -1.76
CA GLY A 185 -6.45 -21.11 -2.75
C GLY A 185 -6.47 -19.59 -2.50
N LYS A 186 -5.28 -19.01 -2.30
CA LYS A 186 -5.08 -17.62 -1.88
C LYS A 186 -5.69 -16.63 -2.87
N VAL A 187 -5.38 -16.81 -4.16
CA VAL A 187 -5.89 -15.93 -5.22
C VAL A 187 -7.40 -16.11 -5.43
N ARG A 188 -7.91 -17.34 -5.27
CA ARG A 188 -9.36 -17.61 -5.36
C ARG A 188 -10.12 -16.79 -4.32
N ILE A 189 -9.71 -16.89 -3.06
CA ILE A 189 -10.34 -16.15 -1.97
C ILE A 189 -10.17 -14.63 -2.17
N ALA A 190 -8.99 -14.16 -2.60
CA ALA A 190 -8.79 -12.74 -2.89
C ALA A 190 -9.69 -12.20 -4.02
N VAL A 191 -9.94 -12.98 -5.07
CA VAL A 191 -10.85 -12.60 -6.17
C VAL A 191 -12.29 -12.48 -5.67
N PHE A 192 -12.78 -13.48 -4.92
CA PHE A 192 -14.11 -13.41 -4.32
C PHE A 192 -14.24 -12.22 -3.37
N ALA A 193 -13.22 -11.99 -2.55
CA ALA A 193 -13.17 -10.87 -1.64
C ALA A 193 -13.28 -9.52 -2.37
N VAL A 194 -12.51 -9.29 -3.42
CA VAL A 194 -12.60 -8.05 -4.22
C VAL A 194 -13.99 -7.88 -4.86
N LEU A 195 -14.59 -8.96 -5.37
CA LEU A 195 -15.92 -8.93 -5.97
C LEU A 195 -17.00 -8.58 -4.93
N LEU A 196 -17.01 -9.26 -3.78
CA LEU A 196 -17.98 -9.05 -2.71
C LEU A 196 -17.81 -7.67 -2.06
N PHE A 197 -16.57 -7.19 -1.93
CA PHE A 197 -16.27 -5.81 -1.55
C PHE A 197 -16.86 -4.81 -2.56
N GLY A 198 -16.67 -5.04 -3.86
CA GLY A 198 -17.24 -4.20 -4.92
C GLY A 198 -18.76 -4.18 -4.90
N LEU A 199 -19.42 -5.32 -4.70
CA LEU A 199 -20.87 -5.41 -4.53
C LEU A 199 -21.35 -4.61 -3.31
N GLY A 200 -20.65 -4.69 -2.17
CA GLY A 200 -20.98 -3.91 -0.98
C GLY A 200 -20.88 -2.40 -1.20
N LEU A 201 -19.89 -1.94 -1.98
CA LEU A 201 -19.78 -0.54 -2.38
C LEU A 201 -20.88 -0.10 -3.34
N VAL A 202 -21.20 -0.92 -4.35
CA VAL A 202 -22.33 -0.61 -5.26
C VAL A 202 -23.65 -0.58 -4.49
N ALA A 203 -23.88 -1.51 -3.55
CA ALA A 203 -25.04 -1.47 -2.68
C ALA A 203 -25.07 -0.21 -1.81
N SER A 204 -23.90 0.28 -1.37
CA SER A 204 -23.79 1.51 -0.56
C SER A 204 -24.29 2.76 -1.29
N TYR A 205 -24.19 2.78 -2.62
CA TYR A 205 -24.74 3.86 -3.45
C TYR A 205 -26.27 3.97 -3.34
N PHE A 206 -26.96 2.83 -3.26
CA PHE A 206 -28.43 2.78 -3.22
C PHE A 206 -29.01 2.94 -1.82
N THR A 207 -28.18 3.03 -0.77
CA THR A 207 -28.65 3.17 0.60
C THR A 207 -29.10 4.60 0.94
N ALA A 208 -30.26 4.69 1.60
CA ALA A 208 -30.82 5.94 2.14
C ALA A 208 -30.88 5.95 3.68
N ARG A 209 -30.40 4.90 4.36
CA ARG A 209 -30.45 4.77 5.82
C ARG A 209 -29.05 4.62 6.40
N PHE A 210 -28.73 5.41 7.42
CA PHE A 210 -27.43 5.40 8.06
C PHE A 210 -27.04 4.00 8.60
N GLY A 211 -27.94 3.33 9.32
CA GLY A 211 -27.67 1.99 9.86
C GLY A 211 -27.40 0.93 8.78
N ALA A 212 -28.10 1.01 7.64
CA ALA A 212 -27.85 0.11 6.52
C ALA A 212 -26.47 0.37 5.89
N LEU A 213 -26.06 1.65 5.78
CA LEU A 213 -24.73 2.01 5.31
C LEU A 213 -23.64 1.49 6.28
N VAL A 214 -23.85 1.59 7.60
CA VAL A 214 -22.95 0.99 8.62
C VAL A 214 -22.78 -0.52 8.38
N GLY A 215 -23.88 -1.25 8.14
CA GLY A 215 -23.82 -2.68 7.83
C GLY A 215 -23.04 -3.00 6.55
N LEU A 216 -23.26 -2.22 5.48
CA LEU A 216 -22.51 -2.36 4.23
C LEU A 216 -21.03 -2.01 4.37
N ARG A 217 -20.68 -1.06 5.25
CA ARG A 217 -19.29 -0.77 5.60
C ARG A 217 -18.63 -1.94 6.31
N ALA A 218 -19.34 -2.60 7.23
CA ALA A 218 -18.87 -3.82 7.87
C ALA A 218 -18.64 -4.96 6.88
N TRP A 219 -19.59 -5.18 5.98
CA TRP A 219 -19.43 -6.10 4.85
C TRP A 219 -18.17 -5.79 4.03
N CYS A 220 -18.01 -4.53 3.61
CA CYS A 220 -16.83 -4.10 2.85
C CYS A 220 -15.52 -4.33 3.62
N GLY A 221 -15.52 -4.10 4.93
CA GLY A 221 -14.38 -4.34 5.81
C GLY A 221 -13.93 -5.80 5.82
N VAL A 222 -14.88 -6.72 6.04
CA VAL A 222 -14.63 -8.17 6.03
C VAL A 222 -13.93 -8.59 4.74
N PHE A 223 -14.46 -8.19 3.58
CA PHE A 223 -13.89 -8.64 2.32
C PHE A 223 -12.60 -7.91 1.96
N ALA A 224 -12.49 -6.61 2.21
CA ALA A 224 -11.26 -5.87 1.95
C ALA A 224 -10.07 -6.42 2.76
N GLY A 225 -10.30 -6.88 4.00
CA GLY A 225 -9.25 -7.39 4.89
C GLY A 225 -8.54 -8.64 4.37
N ALA A 226 -9.21 -9.48 3.58
CA ALA A 226 -8.62 -10.71 3.05
C ALA A 226 -7.68 -10.49 1.85
N VAL A 227 -7.80 -9.36 1.14
CA VAL A 227 -7.16 -9.18 -0.18
C VAL A 227 -5.64 -9.04 -0.08
N ILE A 228 -5.17 -8.08 0.72
CA ILE A 228 -3.73 -7.79 0.84
C ILE A 228 -2.92 -8.98 1.37
N PRO A 229 -3.27 -9.61 2.51
CA PRO A 229 -2.47 -10.71 3.06
C PRO A 229 -2.39 -11.91 2.10
N LEU A 230 -3.50 -12.25 1.44
CA LEU A 230 -3.56 -13.40 0.54
C LEU A 230 -2.81 -13.18 -0.77
N LEU A 231 -2.92 -11.99 -1.37
CA LEU A 231 -2.15 -11.66 -2.56
C LEU A 231 -0.66 -11.56 -2.25
N MET A 232 -0.28 -11.04 -1.08
CA MET A 232 1.12 -11.02 -0.65
C MET A 232 1.67 -12.44 -0.44
N ALA A 233 0.92 -13.30 0.24
CA ALA A 233 1.30 -14.69 0.44
C ALA A 233 1.39 -15.46 -0.90
N HIS A 234 0.51 -15.20 -1.86
CA HIS A 234 0.61 -15.79 -3.19
C HIS A 234 1.83 -15.30 -3.99
N VAL A 235 2.15 -14.00 -3.89
CA VAL A 235 3.41 -13.47 -4.45
C VAL A 235 4.59 -14.20 -3.82
N ALA A 236 4.53 -14.50 -2.53
CA ALA A 236 5.59 -15.24 -1.86
C ALA A 236 5.75 -16.69 -2.34
N ASP A 237 4.64 -17.37 -2.61
CA ASP A 237 4.65 -18.74 -3.19
C ASP A 237 5.17 -18.76 -4.63
N SER A 238 4.92 -17.68 -5.39
CA SER A 238 5.15 -17.66 -6.84
C SER A 238 6.48 -17.02 -7.24
N VAL A 239 7.16 -16.32 -6.32
CA VAL A 239 8.34 -15.51 -6.61
C VAL A 239 9.53 -15.95 -5.76
N PRO A 240 10.70 -16.18 -6.36
CA PRO A 240 11.93 -16.49 -5.63
C PRO A 240 12.23 -15.44 -4.56
N TYR A 241 12.77 -15.88 -3.41
CA TYR A 241 13.01 -15.02 -2.25
C TYR A 241 13.78 -13.73 -2.61
N ALA A 242 14.85 -13.85 -3.40
CA ALA A 242 15.70 -12.72 -3.82
C ALA A 242 14.96 -11.62 -4.61
N GLU A 243 13.82 -11.93 -5.24
CA GLU A 243 12.99 -10.96 -5.98
C GLU A 243 11.71 -10.58 -5.23
N ARG A 244 11.43 -11.21 -4.10
CA ARG A 244 10.14 -11.14 -3.43
C ARG A 244 9.87 -9.76 -2.85
N GLN A 245 10.82 -9.19 -2.10
CA GLN A 245 10.64 -7.84 -1.53
C GLN A 245 10.37 -6.79 -2.61
N VAL A 246 11.06 -6.87 -3.75
CA VAL A 246 10.85 -5.96 -4.89
C VAL A 246 9.48 -6.18 -5.54
N THR A 247 9.00 -7.42 -5.59
CA THR A 247 7.69 -7.73 -6.19
C THR A 247 6.55 -7.34 -5.26
N ILE A 248 6.69 -7.59 -3.96
CA ILE A 248 5.79 -7.13 -2.91
C ILE A 248 5.70 -5.60 -2.93
N SER A 249 6.82 -4.88 -3.02
CA SER A 249 6.79 -3.41 -3.07
C SER A 249 6.07 -2.85 -4.32
N ARG A 250 6.19 -3.54 -5.47
CA ARG A 250 5.41 -3.21 -6.68
C ARG A 250 3.93 -3.46 -6.49
N PHE A 251 3.55 -4.54 -5.83
CA PHE A 251 2.17 -4.81 -5.44
C PHE A 251 1.62 -3.72 -4.51
N LEU A 252 2.36 -3.38 -3.46
CA LEU A 252 1.97 -2.37 -2.46
C LEU A 252 1.88 -0.95 -3.03
N THR A 253 2.41 -0.69 -4.22
CA THR A 253 2.13 0.56 -4.95
C THR A 253 0.64 0.86 -5.02
N GLY A 254 -0.21 -0.17 -5.15
CA GLY A 254 -1.66 0.00 -5.11
C GLY A 254 -2.15 0.72 -3.87
N MET A 255 -1.74 0.22 -2.70
CA MET A 255 -2.10 0.79 -1.42
C MET A 255 -1.48 2.18 -1.22
N VAL A 256 -0.23 2.39 -1.65
CA VAL A 256 0.40 3.72 -1.64
C VAL A 256 -0.41 4.73 -2.48
N MET A 257 -0.85 4.34 -3.68
CA MET A 257 -1.68 5.19 -4.52
C MET A 257 -3.07 5.42 -3.92
N ALA A 258 -3.64 4.44 -3.22
CA ALA A 258 -4.90 4.62 -2.51
C ALA A 258 -4.78 5.68 -1.42
N GLN A 259 -3.71 5.64 -0.62
CA GLN A 259 -3.47 6.65 0.41
C GLN A 259 -3.33 8.07 -0.18
N LEU A 260 -2.72 8.18 -1.36
CA LEU A 260 -2.50 9.47 -2.03
C LEU A 260 -3.75 10.00 -2.71
N LEU A 261 -4.57 9.12 -3.31
CA LEU A 261 -5.63 9.53 -4.24
C LEU A 261 -7.04 9.39 -3.67
N ALA A 262 -7.29 8.51 -2.69
CA ALA A 262 -8.66 8.17 -2.28
C ALA A 262 -9.44 9.38 -1.74
N GLY A 263 -8.86 10.13 -0.80
CA GLY A 263 -9.48 11.34 -0.26
C GLY A 263 -9.76 12.38 -1.36
N PRO A 264 -8.73 12.86 -2.08
CA PRO A 264 -8.94 13.86 -3.13
C PRO A 264 -9.95 13.45 -4.20
N VAL A 265 -9.84 12.23 -4.74
CA VAL A 265 -10.73 11.76 -5.80
C VAL A 265 -12.16 11.61 -5.29
N SER A 266 -12.36 11.09 -4.08
CA SER A 266 -13.71 10.96 -3.50
C SER A 266 -14.34 12.32 -3.19
N GLY A 267 -13.57 13.29 -2.68
CA GLY A 267 -14.04 14.65 -2.44
C GLY A 267 -14.50 15.35 -3.72
N VAL A 268 -13.69 15.29 -4.78
CA VAL A 268 -14.03 15.88 -6.08
C VAL A 268 -15.29 15.22 -6.67
N LEU A 269 -15.36 13.89 -6.66
CA LEU A 269 -16.55 13.19 -7.13
C LEU A 269 -17.81 13.56 -6.33
N ALA A 270 -17.66 13.75 -5.01
CA ALA A 270 -18.77 14.15 -4.15
C ALA A 270 -19.24 15.59 -4.39
N GLU A 271 -18.33 16.49 -4.70
CA GLU A 271 -18.64 17.89 -5.03
C GLU A 271 -19.49 17.99 -6.30
N PHE A 272 -19.16 17.24 -7.36
CA PHE A 272 -19.85 17.34 -8.65
C PHE A 272 -21.08 16.44 -8.78
N ALA A 273 -21.09 15.30 -8.10
CA ALA A 273 -22.10 14.26 -8.33
C ALA A 273 -22.70 13.67 -7.04
N GLY A 274 -22.36 14.24 -5.88
CA GLY A 274 -22.85 13.82 -4.58
C GLY A 274 -22.03 12.70 -3.93
N TRP A 275 -22.06 12.65 -2.59
CA TRP A 275 -21.22 11.75 -1.77
C TRP A 275 -21.41 10.26 -2.04
N ARG A 276 -22.54 9.86 -2.65
CA ARG A 276 -22.84 8.48 -3.03
C ARG A 276 -21.97 8.00 -4.20
N VAL A 277 -21.64 8.86 -5.16
CA VAL A 277 -20.94 8.49 -6.41
C VAL A 277 -19.56 7.87 -6.19
N PRO A 278 -18.71 8.34 -5.24
CA PRO A 278 -17.48 7.65 -4.86
C PRO A 278 -17.65 6.14 -4.59
N PHE A 279 -18.74 5.73 -3.92
CA PHE A 279 -19.03 4.32 -3.65
C PHE A 279 -19.28 3.55 -4.95
N LEU A 280 -20.11 4.10 -5.85
CA LEU A 280 -20.43 3.47 -7.12
C LEU A 280 -19.19 3.32 -8.01
N VAL A 281 -18.41 4.40 -8.18
CA VAL A 281 -17.21 4.39 -9.01
C VAL A 281 -16.19 3.38 -8.50
N LEU A 282 -15.91 3.38 -7.19
CA LEU A 282 -14.95 2.44 -6.63
C LEU A 282 -15.49 0.99 -6.64
N GLY A 283 -16.80 0.81 -6.40
CA GLY A 283 -17.45 -0.48 -6.47
C GLY A 283 -17.36 -1.11 -7.87
N LEU A 284 -17.67 -0.34 -8.91
CA LEU A 284 -17.54 -0.78 -10.30
C LEU A 284 -16.08 -1.07 -10.67
N LEU A 285 -15.12 -0.26 -10.19
CA LEU A 285 -13.70 -0.53 -10.38
C LEU A 285 -13.29 -1.85 -9.72
N ALA A 286 -13.70 -2.10 -8.46
CA ALA A 286 -13.42 -3.34 -7.76
C ALA A 286 -14.03 -4.55 -8.48
N LEU A 287 -15.29 -4.46 -8.93
CA LEU A 287 -15.94 -5.50 -9.72
C LEU A 287 -15.20 -5.78 -11.03
N GLY A 288 -14.78 -4.73 -11.75
CA GLY A 288 -14.00 -4.86 -12.97
C GLY A 288 -12.64 -5.53 -12.74
N VAL A 289 -11.96 -5.19 -11.65
CA VAL A 289 -10.67 -5.77 -11.26
C VAL A 289 -10.82 -7.24 -10.86
N GLY A 290 -11.78 -7.56 -9.99
CA GLY A 290 -12.09 -8.92 -9.57
C GLY A 290 -12.51 -9.79 -10.75
N GLY A 291 -13.38 -9.27 -11.63
CA GLY A 291 -13.81 -9.95 -12.85
C GLY A 291 -12.66 -10.19 -13.82
N LEU A 292 -11.76 -9.21 -14.00
CA LEU A 292 -10.58 -9.38 -14.85
C LEU A 292 -9.60 -10.40 -14.26
N LEU A 293 -9.38 -10.40 -12.94
CA LEU A 293 -8.58 -11.42 -12.26
C LEU A 293 -9.18 -12.82 -12.48
N GLY A 294 -10.48 -12.98 -12.21
CA GLY A 294 -11.20 -14.23 -12.43
C GLY A 294 -11.11 -14.72 -13.87
N ARG A 295 -11.32 -13.84 -14.85
CA ARG A 295 -11.20 -14.17 -16.29
C ARG A 295 -9.78 -14.54 -16.70
N ARG A 296 -8.76 -13.87 -16.16
CA ARG A 296 -7.35 -14.15 -16.48
C ARG A 296 -6.90 -15.51 -15.93
N LEU A 297 -7.43 -15.88 -14.78
CA LEU A 297 -7.16 -17.17 -14.13
C LEU A 297 -7.99 -18.30 -14.76
N GLY A 298 -9.22 -18.01 -15.18
CA GLY A 298 -10.11 -18.97 -15.82
C GLY A 298 -10.26 -20.25 -14.99
N ALA A 299 -10.13 -21.41 -15.63
CA ALA A 299 -10.18 -22.70 -14.95
C ALA A 299 -9.06 -22.90 -13.90
N ALA A 300 -7.93 -22.20 -14.03
CA ALA A 300 -6.84 -22.30 -13.05
C ALA A 300 -7.23 -21.70 -11.69
N LEU A 301 -8.24 -20.81 -11.64
CA LEU A 301 -8.82 -20.34 -10.36
C LEU A 301 -9.39 -21.51 -9.55
N TRP A 302 -9.93 -22.52 -10.23
CA TRP A 302 -10.71 -23.62 -9.66
C TRP A 302 -9.90 -24.89 -9.45
N ARG A 303 -8.75 -25.02 -10.11
CA ARG A 303 -7.77 -26.06 -9.77
C ARG A 303 -7.18 -25.68 -8.41
N GLY A 304 -7.42 -26.50 -7.40
CA GLY A 304 -6.70 -26.35 -6.13
C GLY A 304 -5.21 -26.43 -6.41
N ASP A 305 -4.41 -25.55 -5.80
CA ASP A 305 -2.96 -25.71 -5.85
C ASP A 305 -2.66 -27.11 -5.30
N ALA A 306 -1.88 -27.93 -6.01
CA ALA A 306 -1.58 -29.30 -5.62
C ALA A 306 -0.86 -29.42 -4.25
N GLY A 307 -0.52 -28.29 -3.60
CA GLY A 307 -0.03 -28.19 -2.22
C GLY A 307 -1.08 -27.76 -1.17
N ALA A 308 -2.35 -27.54 -1.54
CA ALA A 308 -3.43 -27.13 -0.63
C ALA A 308 -3.89 -28.22 0.36
N ALA A 309 -3.34 -29.44 0.26
CA ALA A 309 -3.75 -30.61 1.03
C ALA A 309 -3.30 -30.61 2.51
N GLY A 310 -2.64 -29.56 3.00
CA GLY A 310 -2.03 -29.53 4.35
C GLY A 310 -2.48 -28.41 5.28
N GLY A 311 -3.53 -27.65 4.96
CA GLY A 311 -3.92 -26.49 5.75
C GLY A 311 -4.34 -26.87 7.18
N ARG A 312 -3.43 -26.74 8.16
CA ARG A 312 -3.66 -26.97 9.60
C ARG A 312 -4.75 -26.07 10.21
N GLY A 313 -5.35 -25.19 9.43
CA GLY A 313 -6.45 -24.34 9.87
C GLY A 313 -5.98 -23.38 10.95
N MET A 314 -6.78 -23.22 12.00
CA MET A 314 -6.41 -22.40 13.14
C MET A 314 -5.18 -22.92 13.90
N ALA A 315 -4.85 -24.22 13.80
CA ALA A 315 -3.67 -24.78 14.47
C ALA A 315 -2.34 -24.23 13.92
N ALA A 316 -2.33 -23.69 12.69
CA ALA A 316 -1.15 -23.02 12.13
C ALA A 316 -0.74 -21.77 12.92
N TYR A 317 -1.67 -21.07 13.58
CA TYR A 317 -1.33 -19.96 14.48
C TYR A 317 -0.59 -20.45 15.73
N LEU A 318 -1.01 -21.59 16.29
CA LEU A 318 -0.32 -22.20 17.43
C LEU A 318 1.09 -22.64 17.04
N ASP A 319 1.26 -23.22 15.85
CA ASP A 319 2.59 -23.60 15.35
C ASP A 319 3.50 -22.40 15.15
N LEU A 320 2.96 -21.27 14.66
CA LEU A 320 3.71 -20.02 14.57
C LEU A 320 4.14 -19.51 15.95
N LEU A 321 3.22 -19.53 16.93
CA LEU A 321 3.50 -19.09 18.31
C LEU A 321 4.44 -20.03 19.08
N ARG A 322 4.54 -21.30 18.69
CA ARG A 322 5.53 -22.23 19.27
C ARG A 322 6.95 -21.91 18.80
N LYS A 323 7.12 -21.36 17.59
CA LYS A 323 8.44 -20.98 17.05
C LYS A 323 8.91 -19.66 17.68
N PRO A 324 10.15 -19.57 18.21
CA PRO A 324 10.70 -18.30 18.71
C PRO A 324 10.69 -17.18 17.67
N SER A 325 11.00 -17.49 16.40
CA SER A 325 10.96 -16.55 15.28
C SER A 325 9.55 -16.03 14.99
N GLY A 326 8.53 -16.87 15.12
CA GLY A 326 7.13 -16.48 14.96
C GLY A 326 6.65 -15.54 16.06
N ARG A 327 6.95 -15.84 17.34
CA ARG A 327 6.66 -14.93 18.47
C ARG A 327 7.36 -13.59 18.31
N TRP A 328 8.64 -13.61 17.95
CA TRP A 328 9.41 -12.40 17.71
C TRP A 328 8.78 -11.55 16.61
N LEU A 329 8.42 -12.15 15.47
CA LEU A 329 7.79 -11.43 14.36
C LEU A 329 6.46 -10.81 14.77
N MET A 330 5.62 -11.54 15.51
CA MET A 330 4.33 -11.03 15.99
C MET A 330 4.50 -9.87 16.98
N ALA A 331 5.49 -9.95 17.88
CA ALA A 331 5.80 -8.87 18.80
C ALA A 331 6.31 -7.62 18.05
N VAL A 332 7.18 -7.81 17.06
CA VAL A 332 7.67 -6.72 16.21
C VAL A 332 6.52 -6.09 15.42
N ALA A 333 5.62 -6.89 14.84
CA ALA A 333 4.44 -6.40 14.13
C ALA A 333 3.50 -5.62 15.04
N PHE A 334 3.26 -6.11 16.26
CA PHE A 334 2.47 -5.40 17.26
C PHE A 334 3.10 -4.05 17.63
N LEU A 335 4.40 -4.01 17.90
CA LEU A 335 5.10 -2.75 18.25
C LEU A 335 5.16 -1.78 17.08
N ASP A 336 5.37 -2.28 15.86
CA ASP A 336 5.32 -1.48 14.63
C ASP A 336 3.93 -0.85 14.46
N GLY A 337 2.87 -1.64 14.67
CA GLY A 337 1.50 -1.16 14.69
C GLY A 337 1.26 -0.14 15.81
N PHE A 338 1.70 -0.42 17.02
CA PHE A 338 1.51 0.41 18.21
C PHE A 338 2.21 1.76 18.10
N LEU A 339 3.47 1.78 17.68
CA LEU A 339 4.28 3.00 17.65
C LEU A 339 4.00 3.86 16.42
N LEU A 340 3.71 3.25 15.26
CA LEU A 340 3.58 3.96 13.99
C LEU A 340 2.12 4.12 13.56
N PHE A 341 1.41 3.01 13.27
CA PHE A 341 0.05 3.06 12.71
C PHE A 341 -1.00 3.52 13.71
N GLY A 342 -0.88 3.10 14.96
CA GLY A 342 -1.72 3.50 16.07
C GLY A 342 -1.21 4.77 16.72
N GLY A 343 0.10 4.80 16.95
CA GLY A 343 0.85 5.89 17.58
C GLY A 343 1.05 7.07 16.64
N ALA A 344 2.28 7.37 16.22
CA ALA A 344 2.60 8.67 15.64
C ALA A 344 1.79 9.07 14.38
N PHE A 345 1.55 8.17 13.42
CA PHE A 345 1.07 8.58 12.09
C PHE A 345 -0.32 9.21 12.07
N PRO A 346 -1.36 8.67 12.73
CA PRO A 346 -2.68 9.29 12.76
C PRO A 346 -2.69 10.71 13.35
N PHE A 347 -1.79 11.00 14.30
CA PHE A 347 -1.79 12.28 15.03
C PHE A 347 -0.99 13.39 14.35
N THR A 348 -0.27 13.11 13.26
CA THR A 348 0.45 14.16 12.51
C THR A 348 -0.51 15.20 11.92
N GLY A 349 -1.72 14.79 11.52
CA GLY A 349 -2.75 15.72 11.04
C GLY A 349 -3.19 16.68 12.14
N SER A 350 -3.54 16.15 13.31
CA SER A 350 -3.94 16.96 14.47
C SER A 350 -2.81 17.86 14.97
N PHE A 351 -1.56 17.36 14.95
CA PHE A 351 -0.38 18.16 15.27
C PHE A 351 -0.24 19.40 14.36
N LEU A 352 -0.47 19.25 13.05
CA LEU A 352 -0.46 20.37 12.10
C LEU A 352 -1.55 21.40 12.39
N ILE A 353 -2.73 20.95 12.81
CA ILE A 353 -3.87 21.80 13.10
C ILE A 353 -3.65 22.56 14.41
N GLU A 354 -3.37 21.82 15.49
CA GLU A 354 -3.35 22.37 16.85
C GLU A 354 -2.05 23.12 17.17
N VAL A 355 -0.91 22.70 16.62
CA VAL A 355 0.39 23.33 16.92
C VAL A 355 0.80 24.35 15.85
N PHE A 356 0.45 24.13 14.58
CA PHE A 356 0.83 25.03 13.49
C PHE A 356 -0.34 25.83 12.89
N GLY A 357 -1.54 25.71 13.45
CA GLY A 357 -2.73 26.46 13.03
C GLY A 357 -3.11 26.19 11.58
N ARG A 358 -2.76 25.02 11.02
CA ARG A 358 -3.18 24.63 9.67
C ARG A 358 -4.65 24.23 9.69
N ASN A 359 -5.35 24.41 8.57
CA ASN A 359 -6.68 23.83 8.44
C ASN A 359 -6.60 22.33 8.11
N ALA A 360 -7.73 21.62 8.22
CA ALA A 360 -7.80 20.18 7.97
C ALA A 360 -7.39 19.78 6.55
N ALA A 361 -7.69 20.60 5.54
CA ALA A 361 -7.33 20.32 4.15
C ALA A 361 -5.80 20.41 3.92
N GLU A 362 -5.17 21.45 4.47
CA GLU A 362 -3.71 21.60 4.45
C GLU A 362 -3.02 20.46 5.21
N ALA A 363 -3.50 20.12 6.41
CA ALA A 363 -2.97 19.02 7.19
C ALA A 363 -3.07 17.68 6.45
N GLY A 364 -4.23 17.40 5.82
CA GLY A 364 -4.43 16.22 5.00
C GLY A 364 -3.48 16.15 3.80
N LEU A 365 -3.26 17.27 3.10
CA LEU A 365 -2.33 17.33 1.97
C LEU A 365 -0.87 17.09 2.40
N ILE A 366 -0.47 17.65 3.54
CA ILE A 366 0.87 17.45 4.10
C ILE A 366 1.07 15.99 4.49
N VAL A 367 0.11 15.38 5.18
CA VAL A 367 0.14 13.95 5.54
C VAL A 367 0.15 13.06 4.30
N ALA A 368 -0.57 13.42 3.24
CA ALA A 368 -0.54 12.69 1.97
C ALA A 368 0.85 12.67 1.31
N GLY A 369 1.74 13.62 1.66
CA GLY A 369 3.16 13.61 1.27
C GLY A 369 3.90 12.31 1.63
N PHE A 370 3.46 11.61 2.68
CA PHE A 370 3.93 10.26 3.02
C PHE A 370 3.85 9.30 1.83
N GLY A 371 2.77 9.38 1.04
CA GLY A 371 2.56 8.56 -0.16
C GLY A 371 3.65 8.77 -1.23
N ILE A 372 4.22 9.98 -1.32
CA ILE A 372 5.29 10.30 -2.28
C ILE A 372 6.57 9.55 -1.91
N GLY A 373 6.96 9.58 -0.64
CA GLY A 373 8.12 8.85 -0.13
C GLY A 373 7.97 7.33 -0.26
N ALA A 374 6.79 6.83 0.12
CA ALA A 374 6.43 5.43 -0.05
C ALA A 374 6.52 5.00 -1.52
N PHE A 375 6.00 5.83 -2.44
CA PHE A 375 6.08 5.56 -3.88
C PHE A 375 7.54 5.56 -4.37
N ALA A 376 8.36 6.51 -3.91
CA ALA A 376 9.78 6.55 -4.21
C ALA A 376 10.49 5.26 -3.77
N TYR A 377 10.16 4.73 -2.58
CA TYR A 377 10.65 3.40 -2.17
C TYR A 377 10.23 2.32 -3.16
N THR A 378 8.95 2.23 -3.53
CA THR A 378 8.50 1.16 -4.45
C THR A 378 9.25 1.17 -5.79
N ARG A 379 9.71 2.35 -6.25
CA ARG A 379 10.56 2.49 -7.45
C ARG A 379 12.02 2.13 -7.17
N GLY A 380 12.52 2.55 -6.01
CA GLY A 380 13.90 2.36 -5.56
C GLY A 380 14.18 1.03 -4.86
N ALA A 381 13.19 0.16 -4.66
CA ALA A 381 13.33 -1.03 -3.83
C ALA A 381 14.49 -1.94 -4.27
N ARG A 382 14.66 -2.17 -5.57
CA ARG A 382 15.74 -3.03 -6.10
C ARG A 382 17.14 -2.47 -5.85
N PRO A 383 17.48 -1.22 -6.25
CA PRO A 383 18.81 -0.67 -5.95
C PRO A 383 19.05 -0.50 -4.44
N LEU A 384 18.04 -0.13 -3.66
CA LEU A 384 18.17 -0.03 -2.19
C LEU A 384 18.45 -1.39 -1.56
N LEU A 385 17.74 -2.44 -1.97
CA LEU A 385 17.98 -3.81 -1.51
C LEU A 385 19.36 -4.31 -1.90
N LYS A 386 19.82 -4.05 -3.14
CA LYS A 386 21.19 -4.41 -3.56
C LYS A 386 22.26 -3.70 -2.74
N ARG A 387 22.02 -2.47 -2.31
CA ARG A 387 22.99 -1.65 -1.57
C ARG A 387 23.05 -2.00 -0.08
N PHE A 388 21.89 -2.18 0.55
CA PHE A 388 21.79 -2.31 2.00
C PHE A 388 21.49 -3.74 2.48
N GLY A 389 20.96 -4.61 1.61
CA GLY A 389 20.40 -5.90 2.05
C GLY A 389 19.18 -5.73 2.97
N GLU A 390 18.54 -6.83 3.36
CA GLU A 390 17.34 -6.78 4.22
C GLU A 390 17.66 -6.20 5.61
N ALA A 391 18.74 -6.68 6.24
CA ALA A 391 19.17 -6.21 7.55
C ALA A 391 19.59 -4.72 7.54
N GLY A 392 20.24 -4.25 6.47
CA GLY A 392 20.58 -2.84 6.34
C GLY A 392 19.35 -1.98 6.06
N LEU A 393 18.37 -2.45 5.30
CA LEU A 393 17.10 -1.75 5.11
C LEU A 393 16.30 -1.63 6.42
N LEU A 394 16.24 -2.69 7.24
CA LEU A 394 15.64 -2.61 8.58
C LEU A 394 16.38 -1.60 9.48
N THR A 395 17.72 -1.64 9.47
CA THR A 395 18.51 -0.77 10.34
C THR A 395 18.43 0.70 9.90
N VAL A 396 18.69 0.99 8.63
CA VAL A 396 18.67 2.36 8.09
C VAL A 396 17.25 2.91 8.07
N GLY A 397 16.27 2.10 7.67
CA GLY A 397 14.85 2.48 7.68
C GLY A 397 14.35 2.75 9.10
N GLY A 398 14.65 1.87 10.06
CA GLY A 398 14.22 2.00 11.45
C GLY A 398 14.88 3.16 12.19
N ILE A 399 16.20 3.33 12.07
CA ILE A 399 16.89 4.51 12.63
C ILE A 399 16.40 5.79 11.95
N GLY A 400 16.22 5.76 10.62
CA GLY A 400 15.66 6.88 9.86
C GLY A 400 14.27 7.27 10.36
N LEU A 401 13.37 6.30 10.58
CA LEU A 401 12.06 6.54 11.16
C LEU A 401 12.14 7.21 12.53
N ALA A 402 12.99 6.70 13.44
CA ALA A 402 13.17 7.29 14.76
C ALA A 402 13.65 8.76 14.68
N LEU A 403 14.67 9.03 13.87
CA LEU A 403 15.19 10.39 13.67
C LEU A 403 14.15 11.32 13.05
N LEU A 404 13.37 10.83 12.09
CA LEU A 404 12.34 11.61 11.42
C LEU A 404 11.14 11.88 12.34
N LEU A 405 10.78 10.96 13.24
CA LEU A 405 9.76 11.19 14.27
C LEU A 405 10.24 12.21 15.31
N ALA A 406 11.51 12.16 15.72
CA ALA A 406 12.10 13.20 16.55
C ALA A 406 12.14 14.56 15.82
N GLY A 407 12.46 14.55 14.52
CA GLY A 407 12.41 15.73 13.67
C GLY A 407 11.00 16.30 13.51
N LEU A 408 9.97 15.45 13.49
CA LEU A 408 8.57 15.86 13.52
C LEU A 408 8.23 16.56 14.84
N ALA A 409 8.63 15.97 15.97
CA ALA A 409 8.41 16.54 17.30
C ALA A 409 9.05 17.94 17.46
N LEU A 410 10.25 18.10 16.91
CA LEU A 410 11.07 19.31 17.02
C LEU A 410 10.90 20.26 15.83
N ALA A 411 9.93 20.01 14.94
CA ALA A 411 9.75 20.81 13.74
C ALA A 411 9.46 22.28 14.10
N PRO A 412 10.23 23.26 13.57
CA PRO A 412 10.01 24.68 13.85
C PRO A 412 8.85 25.26 13.05
N SER A 413 8.44 24.60 11.95
CA SER A 413 7.42 25.09 11.04
C SER A 413 6.75 23.95 10.26
N TRP A 414 5.52 24.18 9.80
CA TRP A 414 4.77 23.18 9.02
C TRP A 414 5.43 22.75 7.69
N PRO A 415 6.24 23.57 6.98
CA PRO A 415 6.96 23.11 5.79
C PRO A 415 8.01 22.04 6.13
N VAL A 416 8.63 22.12 7.31
CA VAL A 416 9.55 21.08 7.79
C VAL A 416 8.79 19.78 8.04
N VAL A 417 7.60 19.85 8.65
CA VAL A 417 6.72 18.68 8.81
C VAL A 417 6.39 18.06 7.45
N ALA A 418 6.13 18.85 6.42
CA ALA A 418 5.85 18.35 5.06
C ALA A 418 7.05 17.63 4.43
N LEU A 419 8.26 18.17 4.57
CA LEU A 419 9.48 17.50 4.10
C LEU A 419 9.73 16.20 4.86
N VAL A 420 9.58 16.23 6.18
CA VAL A 420 9.72 15.06 7.06
C VAL A 420 8.71 13.98 6.69
N GLN A 421 7.46 14.34 6.34
CA GLN A 421 6.45 13.38 5.92
C GLN A 421 6.84 12.59 4.67
N VAL A 422 7.42 13.26 3.67
CA VAL A 422 7.93 12.57 2.47
C VAL A 422 9.06 11.61 2.85
N ALA A 423 9.99 12.03 3.70
CA ALA A 423 11.09 11.15 4.15
C ALA A 423 10.57 9.97 5.00
N LEU A 424 9.55 10.19 5.84
CA LEU A 424 8.91 9.15 6.66
C LEU A 424 8.33 8.05 5.79
N GLY A 425 7.66 8.38 4.68
CA GLY A 425 7.13 7.39 3.75
C GLY A 425 8.21 6.46 3.17
N LEU A 426 9.37 7.02 2.82
CA LEU A 426 10.51 6.24 2.32
C LEU A 426 11.08 5.32 3.42
N ALA A 427 11.40 5.89 4.58
CA ALA A 427 11.99 5.17 5.72
C ALA A 427 11.05 4.08 6.24
N PHE A 428 9.74 4.37 6.28
CA PHE A 428 8.70 3.42 6.65
C PHE A 428 8.73 2.18 5.78
N TYR A 429 8.70 2.34 4.45
CA TYR A 429 8.71 1.15 3.58
C TYR A 429 10.08 0.44 3.54
N MET A 430 11.18 1.12 3.85
CA MET A 430 12.47 0.44 4.08
C MET A 430 12.41 -0.49 5.29
N PHE A 431 11.71 -0.09 6.35
CA PHE A 431 11.54 -0.88 7.57
C PHE A 431 10.38 -1.88 7.46
N HIS A 432 9.15 -1.38 7.43
CA HIS A 432 7.91 -2.15 7.40
C HIS A 432 7.83 -3.08 6.17
N GLY A 433 8.31 -2.65 5.00
CA GLY A 433 8.30 -3.48 3.79
C GLY A 433 9.18 -4.74 3.93
N VAL A 434 10.27 -4.66 4.68
CA VAL A 434 11.10 -5.84 5.00
C VAL A 434 10.38 -6.72 6.01
N LEU A 435 9.80 -6.16 7.08
CA LEU A 435 9.01 -6.94 8.05
C LEU A 435 7.85 -7.70 7.39
N GLN A 436 7.16 -7.07 6.45
CA GLN A 436 6.13 -7.75 5.64
C GLN A 436 6.72 -8.89 4.81
N THR A 437 7.90 -8.71 4.20
CA THR A 437 8.56 -9.79 3.44
C THR A 437 8.97 -10.94 4.37
N MET A 438 9.55 -10.64 5.53
CA MET A 438 9.89 -11.64 6.55
C MET A 438 8.67 -12.42 7.02
N SER A 439 7.50 -11.76 7.14
CA SER A 439 6.26 -12.45 7.53
C SER A 439 5.87 -13.56 6.57
N THR A 440 6.22 -13.43 5.29
CA THR A 440 5.92 -14.47 4.31
C THR A 440 6.76 -15.73 4.55
N GLU A 441 7.94 -15.64 5.18
CA GLU A 441 8.83 -16.77 5.48
C GLU A 441 8.69 -17.33 6.90
N ALA A 442 7.90 -16.70 7.78
CA ALA A 442 7.78 -17.17 9.16
C ALA A 442 7.12 -18.55 9.29
N LEU A 443 6.30 -18.93 8.31
CA LEU A 443 5.68 -20.25 8.20
C LEU A 443 5.54 -20.65 6.72
N PRO A 444 6.60 -21.14 6.06
CA PRO A 444 6.59 -21.45 4.63
C PRO A 444 5.50 -22.46 4.23
N GLU A 445 5.15 -23.37 5.12
CA GLU A 445 4.08 -24.37 4.98
C GLU A 445 2.66 -23.78 5.03
N ALA A 446 2.49 -22.56 5.58
CA ALA A 446 1.20 -21.88 5.70
C ALA A 446 1.40 -20.34 5.62
N ARG A 447 1.94 -19.88 4.49
CA ARG A 447 2.30 -18.46 4.29
C ARG A 447 1.11 -17.52 4.45
N GLY A 448 -0.09 -17.91 4.03
CA GLY A 448 -1.30 -17.10 4.20
C GLY A 448 -1.59 -16.85 5.66
N THR A 449 -1.46 -17.89 6.49
CA THR A 449 -1.62 -17.83 7.95
C THR A 449 -0.55 -16.94 8.60
N ALA A 450 0.73 -17.10 8.25
CA ALA A 450 1.79 -16.26 8.81
C ALA A 450 1.62 -14.76 8.49
N VAL A 451 1.28 -14.45 7.24
CA VAL A 451 0.99 -13.07 6.82
C VAL A 451 -0.26 -12.52 7.51
N GLY A 452 -1.31 -13.34 7.64
CA GLY A 452 -2.52 -12.96 8.38
C GLY A 452 -2.24 -12.72 9.87
N ALA A 453 -1.39 -13.53 10.50
CA ALA A 453 -0.96 -13.35 11.90
C ALA A 453 -0.17 -12.04 12.09
N PHE A 454 0.74 -11.73 11.14
CA PHE A 454 1.45 -10.46 11.12
C PHE A 454 0.49 -9.28 11.01
N ALA A 455 -0.46 -9.34 10.08
CA ALA A 455 -1.46 -8.29 9.91
C ALA A 455 -2.34 -8.13 11.16
N LEU A 456 -2.80 -9.23 11.75
CA LEU A 456 -3.58 -9.20 13.00
C LEU A 456 -2.80 -8.51 14.13
N ALA A 457 -1.55 -8.93 14.36
CA ALA A 457 -0.71 -8.33 15.39
C ALA A 457 -0.50 -6.83 15.15
N LEU A 458 -0.29 -6.42 13.88
CA LEU A 458 -0.20 -5.02 13.46
C LEU A 458 -1.46 -4.23 13.82
N PHE A 459 -2.66 -4.76 13.52
CA PHE A 459 -3.93 -4.06 13.81
C PHE A 459 -4.26 -3.99 15.31
N LEU A 460 -3.92 -5.04 16.07
CA LEU A 460 -4.03 -5.01 17.53
C LEU A 460 -3.08 -3.95 18.12
N GLY A 461 -1.85 -3.91 17.62
CA GLY A 461 -0.87 -2.88 17.94
C GLY A 461 -1.41 -1.50 17.63
N GLN A 462 -1.92 -1.27 16.41
CA GLN A 462 -2.54 -0.02 15.98
C GLN A 462 -3.65 0.42 16.94
N SER A 463 -4.54 -0.48 17.33
CA SER A 463 -5.65 -0.17 18.23
C SER A 463 -5.16 0.27 19.61
N GLY A 464 -4.20 -0.47 20.18
CA GLY A 464 -3.59 -0.10 21.47
C GLY A 464 -2.77 1.19 21.39
N GLY A 465 -2.06 1.39 20.28
CA GLY A 465 -1.22 2.56 20.04
C GLY A 465 -2.02 3.85 19.94
N SER A 466 -3.17 3.84 19.25
CA SER A 466 -4.04 5.01 19.17
C SER A 466 -4.58 5.45 20.52
N LEU A 467 -4.94 4.50 21.38
CA LEU A 467 -5.37 4.79 22.74
C LEU A 467 -4.21 5.35 23.58
N ALA A 468 -3.06 4.67 23.57
CA ALA A 468 -1.90 5.07 24.36
C ALA A 468 -1.34 6.44 23.95
N PHE A 469 -1.26 6.71 22.65
CA PHE A 469 -0.80 7.99 22.13
C PHE A 469 -1.81 9.10 22.43
N GLY A 470 -3.12 8.85 22.27
CA GLY A 470 -4.17 9.79 22.64
C GLY A 470 -4.14 10.19 24.12
N LEU A 471 -3.96 9.21 25.02
CA LEU A 471 -3.74 9.49 26.45
C LEU A 471 -2.42 10.24 26.69
N GLY A 472 -1.35 9.86 26.01
CA GLY A 472 -0.06 10.51 26.07
C GLY A 472 -0.12 12.00 25.69
N LEU A 473 -0.94 12.37 24.71
CA LEU A 473 -1.13 13.78 24.34
C LEU A 473 -1.64 14.63 25.50
N THR A 474 -2.46 14.08 26.40
CA THR A 474 -2.99 14.82 27.56
C THR A 474 -1.95 15.07 28.66
N VAL A 475 -0.87 14.29 28.68
CA VAL A 475 0.16 14.35 29.73
C VAL A 475 1.45 15.00 29.24
N ILE A 476 1.95 14.58 28.07
CA ILE A 476 3.25 15.00 27.53
C ILE A 476 3.15 15.80 26.21
N GLY A 477 1.91 16.06 25.75
CA GLY A 477 1.64 16.81 24.51
C GLY A 477 2.13 16.11 23.24
N TYR A 478 1.90 16.74 22.08
CA TYR A 478 2.33 16.19 20.78
C TYR A 478 3.84 15.94 20.69
N ARG A 479 4.64 16.92 21.11
CA ARG A 479 6.11 16.83 21.00
C ARG A 479 6.65 15.68 21.86
N GLY A 480 6.19 15.56 23.11
CA GLY A 480 6.57 14.46 23.98
C GLY A 480 6.14 13.11 23.43
N ALA A 481 4.91 13.01 22.92
CA ALA A 481 4.38 11.77 22.35
C ALA A 481 5.16 11.32 21.09
N PHE A 482 5.52 12.24 20.19
CA PHE A 482 6.37 11.93 19.03
C PHE A 482 7.80 11.53 19.43
N LEU A 483 8.39 12.18 20.45
CA LEU A 483 9.71 11.77 20.97
C LEU A 483 9.66 10.39 21.64
N ALA A 484 8.59 10.08 22.37
CA ALA A 484 8.40 8.76 22.96
C ALA A 484 8.25 7.68 21.88
N ALA A 485 7.48 7.96 20.82
CA ALA A 485 7.39 7.06 19.66
C ALA A 485 8.74 6.92 18.95
N ALA A 486 9.50 8.01 18.78
CA ALA A 486 10.84 7.98 18.20
C ALA A 486 11.79 7.07 19.00
N ALA A 487 11.80 7.19 20.34
CA ALA A 487 12.58 6.33 21.21
C ALA A 487 12.15 4.85 21.13
N GLY A 488 10.84 4.59 21.10
CA GLY A 488 10.29 3.25 20.93
C GLY A 488 10.67 2.63 19.58
N VAL A 489 10.61 3.39 18.49
CA VAL A 489 11.00 2.94 17.15
C VAL A 489 12.50 2.70 17.06
N LEU A 490 13.32 3.53 17.73
CA LEU A 490 14.77 3.29 17.81
C LEU A 490 15.06 1.97 18.54
N ALA A 491 14.42 1.73 19.68
CA ALA A 491 14.55 0.48 20.41
C ALA A 491 14.12 -0.73 19.56
N LEU A 492 13.00 -0.59 18.83
CA LEU A 492 12.51 -1.61 17.91
C LEU A 492 13.48 -1.87 16.74
N ALA A 493 14.06 -0.82 16.15
CA ALA A 493 15.05 -0.93 15.08
C ALA A 493 16.33 -1.64 15.55
N LEU A 494 16.78 -1.35 16.76
CA LEU A 494 17.94 -2.02 17.37
C LEU A 494 17.64 -3.48 17.72
N TRP A 495 16.43 -3.76 18.21
CA TRP A 495 15.99 -5.12 18.51
C TRP A 495 15.86 -5.97 17.25
N THR A 496 15.26 -5.43 16.19
CA THR A 496 15.06 -6.15 14.93
C THR A 496 16.36 -6.50 14.24
N ARG A 497 17.36 -5.60 14.30
CA ARG A 497 18.72 -5.86 13.82
C ARG A 497 19.38 -7.05 14.50
N ARG A 498 19.12 -7.27 15.80
CA ARG A 498 19.65 -8.43 16.54
C ARG A 498 18.95 -9.73 16.12
N GLY A 499 17.63 -9.68 15.93
CA GLY A 499 16.84 -10.83 15.49
C GLY A 499 17.17 -11.31 14.08
N ALA A 500 17.42 -10.37 13.15
CA ALA A 500 17.77 -10.68 11.76
C ALA A 500 19.16 -11.30 11.56
N ARG A 501 19.97 -11.46 12.62
CA ARG A 501 21.28 -12.13 12.58
C ARG A 501 21.24 -13.58 13.07
N VAL A 502 20.10 -14.02 13.61
CA VAL A 502 19.94 -15.32 14.30
C VAL A 502 19.10 -16.33 13.50
N GLY A 503 18.41 -15.87 12.45
CA GLY A 503 17.79 -16.73 11.44
C GLY A 503 18.59 -16.66 10.14
#